data_AF-H8LNH5-F1
#
_entry.id   AF-H8LNH5-F1
#
_cell.length_a   1.000
_cell.length_b   1.000
_cell.length_c   1.000
_cell.angle_alpha   90.00
_cell.angle_beta   90.00
_cell.angle_gamma   90.00
#
_symmetry.space_group_name_H-M   'P 1'
#
loop_
_entity.id
_entity.type
_entity.pdbx_description
1 polymer ?
#
loop_
_entity_poly.entity_id
_entity_poly.type
_entity_poly.pdbx_seq_one_letter_code
_entity_poly.pdbx_strand_id
1 'polypeptide(L)'
;MVQEQQQVSDVLLKNPNIDSFFSAVGVSGRNSAVNQGTILISLKPRDQRIGADAVIDQLRSKLNHLVGLRVYIQNVPTITIDGPATKSQYQYTMQELDQDVLFSFAPKLKDKLARLPGFINVTSDLQIAQP
;
A
#
# COMPACT_ATOMS: atom_id res chain seq x y z
N MET A 1 11.69 0.64 12.03
CA MET A 1 11.52 0.61 10.56
C MET A 1 12.40 -0.41 9.83
N VAL A 2 13.72 -0.44 10.03
CA VAL A 2 14.62 -1.34 9.27
C VAL A 2 14.38 -2.82 9.59
N GLN A 3 14.16 -3.16 10.86
CA GLN A 3 13.91 -4.55 11.29
C GLN A 3 12.57 -5.07 10.75
N GLU A 4 11.56 -4.22 10.77
CA GLU A 4 10.21 -4.53 10.33
C GLU A 4 10.18 -4.67 8.78
N GLN A 5 10.96 -3.86 8.06
CA GLN A 5 11.12 -4.02 6.61
C GLN A 5 11.92 -5.27 6.23
N GLN A 6 12.84 -5.73 7.09
CA GLN A 6 13.52 -7.00 6.91
C GLN A 6 12.55 -8.19 7.02
N GLN A 7 11.63 -8.16 7.99
CA GLN A 7 10.59 -9.19 8.12
C GLN A 7 9.72 -9.31 6.86
N VAL A 8 9.37 -8.17 6.24
CA VAL A 8 8.65 -8.16 4.96
C VAL A 8 9.52 -8.79 3.85
N SER A 9 10.80 -8.42 3.80
CA SER A 9 11.75 -8.94 2.80
C SER A 9 11.93 -10.45 2.90
N ASP A 10 11.97 -11.01 4.11
CA ASP A 10 12.09 -12.45 4.34
C ASP A 10 10.86 -13.23 3.84
N VAL A 11 9.66 -12.63 3.96
CA VAL A 11 8.43 -13.21 3.39
C VAL A 11 8.45 -13.19 1.87
N LEU A 12 8.99 -12.12 1.28
CA LEU A 12 9.11 -11.99 -0.18
C LEU A 12 10.13 -12.99 -0.76
N LEU A 13 11.28 -13.15 -0.10
CA LEU A 13 12.31 -14.12 -0.51
C LEU A 13 11.80 -15.57 -0.55
N LYS A 14 10.86 -15.92 0.35
CA LYS A 14 10.26 -17.26 0.40
C LYS A 14 9.16 -17.49 -0.64
N ASN A 15 8.78 -16.47 -1.43
CA ASN A 15 7.71 -16.61 -2.42
C ASN A 15 8.28 -17.07 -3.78
N PRO A 16 7.91 -18.26 -4.28
CA PRO A 16 8.46 -18.80 -5.52
C PRO A 16 8.06 -18.01 -6.79
N ASN A 17 7.05 -17.14 -6.70
CA ASN A 17 6.57 -16.33 -7.82
C ASN A 17 7.36 -15.02 -8.03
N ILE A 18 8.21 -14.66 -7.07
CA ILE A 18 9.03 -13.44 -7.10
C ILE A 18 10.38 -13.76 -7.73
N ASP A 19 10.84 -12.89 -8.63
CA ASP A 19 12.16 -12.98 -9.25
C ASP A 19 13.17 -12.14 -8.47
N SER A 20 12.83 -10.87 -8.25
CA SER A 20 13.66 -9.92 -7.52
C SER A 20 12.79 -8.85 -6.84
N PHE A 21 13.34 -8.15 -5.85
CA PHE A 21 12.69 -6.99 -5.27
C PHE A 21 13.72 -5.93 -4.86
N PHE A 22 13.28 -4.68 -4.86
CA PHE A 22 14.05 -3.54 -4.38
C PHE A 22 13.35 -2.93 -3.18
N SER A 23 14.11 -2.61 -2.12
CA SER A 23 13.58 -2.15 -0.84
C SER A 23 14.20 -0.80 -0.48
N ALA A 24 13.36 0.20 -0.22
CA ALA A 24 13.77 1.54 0.22
C ALA A 24 13.06 1.89 1.53
N VAL A 25 13.83 2.35 2.52
CA VAL A 25 13.34 2.76 3.85
C VAL A 25 13.63 4.25 4.05
N GLY A 26 12.71 4.99 4.64
CA GLY A 26 12.89 6.41 4.91
C GLY A 26 12.60 7.31 3.72
N VAL A 27 12.96 8.60 3.85
CA VAL A 27 12.62 9.64 2.86
C VAL A 27 13.25 9.32 1.51
N SER A 28 12.43 9.23 0.47
CA SER A 28 12.85 8.97 -0.91
C SER A 28 11.84 9.60 -1.88
N GLY A 29 12.09 9.55 -3.19
CA GLY A 29 11.15 10.09 -4.19
C GLY A 29 9.71 9.53 -4.10
N ARG A 30 9.50 8.37 -3.45
CA ARG A 30 8.18 7.78 -3.20
C ARG A 30 7.72 7.82 -1.74
N ASN A 31 8.60 8.18 -0.81
CA ASN A 31 8.32 8.17 0.63
C ASN A 31 8.49 9.60 1.19
N SER A 32 7.42 10.19 1.70
CA SER A 32 7.45 11.56 2.23
C SER A 32 7.90 11.64 3.69
N ALA A 33 8.06 10.50 4.38
CA ALA A 33 8.38 10.45 5.80
C ALA A 33 9.36 9.33 6.15
N VAL A 34 10.09 9.51 7.27
CA VAL A 34 11.10 8.57 7.77
C VAL A 34 10.48 7.24 8.24
N ASN A 35 9.20 7.26 8.63
CA ASN A 35 8.43 6.08 9.02
C ASN A 35 7.73 5.37 7.84
N GLN A 36 8.15 5.64 6.60
CA GLN A 36 7.63 4.99 5.40
C GLN A 36 8.70 4.15 4.72
N GLY A 37 8.27 3.04 4.13
CA GLY A 37 9.10 2.18 3.30
C GLY A 37 8.35 1.80 2.03
N THR A 38 9.08 1.67 0.93
CA THR A 38 8.55 1.20 -0.36
C THR A 38 9.33 -0.01 -0.81
N ILE A 39 8.62 -1.06 -1.24
CA ILE A 39 9.21 -2.23 -1.89
C ILE A 39 8.64 -2.34 -3.30
N LEU A 40 9.54 -2.45 -4.28
CA LEU A 40 9.23 -2.74 -5.68
C LEU A 40 9.49 -4.22 -5.91
N ILE A 41 8.48 -4.96 -6.39
CA ILE A 41 8.56 -6.40 -6.60
C ILE A 41 8.54 -6.69 -8.09
N SER A 42 9.56 -7.39 -8.58
CA SER A 42 9.61 -7.97 -9.92
C SER A 42 9.17 -9.42 -9.84
N LEU A 43 8.09 -9.74 -10.55
CA LEU A 43 7.57 -11.10 -10.64
C LEU A 43 8.30 -11.89 -11.72
N LYS A 44 8.38 -13.22 -11.56
CA LYS A 44 8.90 -14.13 -12.59
C LYS A 44 8.13 -14.02 -13.92
N PRO A 45 8.68 -14.54 -15.03
CA PRO A 45 7.97 -14.68 -16.29
C PRO A 45 6.59 -15.33 -16.12
N ARG A 46 5.60 -14.89 -16.93
CA ARG A 46 4.16 -15.19 -16.71
C ARG A 46 3.82 -16.70 -16.73
N ASP A 47 4.61 -17.47 -17.46
CA ASP A 47 4.58 -18.94 -17.60
C ASP A 47 5.11 -19.69 -16.37
N GLN A 48 5.89 -19.03 -15.52
CA GLN A 48 6.54 -19.64 -14.35
C GLN A 48 5.89 -19.22 -13.01
N ARG A 49 4.74 -18.56 -13.06
CA ARG A 49 4.05 -18.05 -11.86
C ARG A 49 2.53 -18.00 -12.01
N ILE A 50 1.86 -17.90 -10.86
CA ILE A 50 0.43 -17.60 -10.81
C ILE A 50 0.14 -16.15 -11.23
N GLY A 51 -1.15 -15.83 -11.43
CA GLY A 51 -1.61 -14.48 -11.77
C GLY A 51 -1.14 -13.43 -10.75
N ALA A 52 -0.88 -12.20 -11.21
CA ALA A 52 -0.37 -11.14 -10.33
C ALA A 52 -1.31 -10.89 -9.14
N ASP A 53 -2.62 -10.87 -9.36
CA ASP A 53 -3.61 -10.67 -8.30
C ASP A 53 -3.59 -11.81 -7.27
N ALA A 54 -3.42 -13.05 -7.72
CA ALA A 54 -3.27 -14.21 -6.83
C ALA A 54 -1.98 -14.15 -6.01
N VAL A 55 -0.87 -13.65 -6.58
CA VAL A 55 0.37 -13.39 -5.82
C VAL A 55 0.12 -12.30 -4.77
N ILE A 56 -0.59 -11.23 -5.13
CA ILE A 56 -0.92 -10.13 -4.22
C ILE A 56 -1.76 -10.64 -3.05
N ASP A 57 -2.77 -11.46 -3.29
CA ASP A 57 -3.62 -12.01 -2.23
C ASP A 57 -2.85 -12.96 -1.30
N GLN A 58 -1.96 -13.81 -1.84
CA GLN A 58 -1.06 -14.63 -1.03
C GLN A 58 -0.15 -13.78 -0.14
N LEU A 59 0.41 -12.70 -0.68
CA LEU A 59 1.27 -11.81 0.07
C LEU A 59 0.50 -11.01 1.12
N ARG A 60 -0.70 -10.52 0.80
CA ARG A 60 -1.58 -9.83 1.77
C ARG A 60 -1.87 -10.72 2.97
N SER A 61 -2.25 -11.99 2.75
CA SER A 61 -2.51 -12.92 3.85
C SER A 61 -1.31 -13.12 4.76
N LYS A 62 -0.09 -13.21 4.19
CA LYS A 62 1.14 -13.43 4.96
C LYS A 62 1.63 -12.19 5.69
N LEU A 63 1.54 -11.02 5.04
CA LEU A 63 2.07 -9.76 5.56
C LEU A 63 1.13 -9.10 6.56
N ASN A 64 -0.18 -9.36 6.49
CA ASN A 64 -1.15 -8.89 7.48
C ASN A 64 -0.92 -9.47 8.89
N HIS A 65 -0.09 -10.51 9.03
CA HIS A 65 0.25 -11.10 10.34
C HIS A 65 1.47 -10.43 11.00
N LEU A 66 2.14 -9.50 10.31
CA LEU A 66 3.28 -8.77 10.86
C LEU A 66 2.80 -7.65 11.80
N VAL A 67 3.26 -7.67 13.04
CA VAL A 67 2.93 -6.67 14.06
C VAL A 67 3.83 -5.44 13.88
N GLY A 68 3.25 -4.24 14.01
CA GLY A 68 4.01 -2.98 13.94
C GLY A 68 4.13 -2.36 12.53
N LEU A 69 3.53 -2.99 11.52
CA LEU A 69 3.54 -2.52 10.14
C LEU A 69 2.13 -2.56 9.55
N ARG A 70 1.85 -1.66 8.60
CA ARG A 70 0.72 -1.82 7.70
C ARG A 70 1.22 -1.83 6.26
N VAL A 71 1.15 -3.00 5.64
CA VAL A 71 1.66 -3.21 4.28
C VAL A 71 0.51 -3.11 3.28
N TYR A 72 0.72 -2.32 2.23
CA TYR A 72 -0.21 -2.20 1.12
C TYR A 72 0.46 -2.68 -0.16
N ILE A 73 -0.18 -3.61 -0.85
CA ILE A 73 0.34 -4.19 -2.09
C ILE A 73 -0.63 -3.85 -3.22
N GLN A 74 -0.06 -3.31 -4.30
CA GLN A 74 -0.75 -2.92 -5.51
C GLN A 74 -0.04 -3.47 -6.75
N ASN A 75 -0.82 -3.86 -7.74
CA ASN A 75 -0.31 -4.18 -9.07
C ASN A 75 -0.11 -2.86 -9.81
N VAL A 76 1.12 -2.53 -10.18
CA VAL A 76 1.40 -1.28 -10.91
C VAL A 76 0.93 -1.46 -12.36
N PRO A 77 -0.01 -0.63 -12.86
CA PRO A 77 -0.47 -0.75 -14.23
C PRO A 77 0.67 -0.44 -15.21
N THR A 78 0.68 -1.11 -16.36
CA THR A 78 1.67 -0.88 -17.44
C THR A 78 1.60 0.53 -18.01
N ILE A 79 0.43 1.16 -17.92
CA ILE A 79 0.19 2.54 -18.32
C ILE A 79 -0.17 3.32 -17.06
N THR A 80 0.78 4.11 -16.55
CA THR A 80 0.51 5.15 -15.57
C THR A 80 -0.05 6.36 -16.31
N ILE A 81 -1.35 6.61 -16.19
CA ILE A 81 -1.95 7.90 -16.56
C ILE A 81 -1.51 8.89 -15.46
N ASP A 82 -0.93 10.01 -15.86
CA ASP A 82 -0.31 11.00 -14.96
C ASP A 82 -1.14 11.28 -13.70
N GLY A 83 -0.53 11.04 -12.54
CA GLY A 83 -1.11 11.26 -11.21
C GLY A 83 -0.10 10.93 -10.11
N PRO A 84 -0.22 11.53 -8.91
CA PRO A 84 0.66 11.21 -7.79
C PRO A 84 0.57 9.71 -7.44
N ALA A 85 1.69 9.10 -7.06
CA ALA A 85 1.71 7.72 -6.63
C ALA A 85 0.86 7.55 -5.36
N THR A 86 -0.26 6.83 -5.46
CA THR A 86 -1.14 6.56 -4.32
C THR A 86 -0.99 5.11 -3.83
N LYS A 87 -1.54 4.84 -2.64
CA LYS A 87 -1.54 3.51 -2.01
C LYS A 87 -2.72 2.63 -2.48
N SER A 88 -3.48 3.08 -3.48
CA SER A 88 -4.74 2.47 -3.90
C SER A 88 -4.94 2.63 -5.41
N GLN A 89 -5.65 1.68 -6.02
CA GLN A 89 -5.94 1.72 -7.46
C GLN A 89 -6.81 2.93 -7.86
N TYR A 90 -7.64 3.41 -6.94
CA TYR A 90 -8.50 4.57 -7.14
C TYR A 90 -8.21 5.61 -6.08
N GLN A 91 -8.24 6.89 -6.48
CA GLN A 91 -8.08 8.03 -5.60
C GLN A 91 -9.35 8.87 -5.60
N TYR A 92 -9.72 9.37 -4.42
CA TYR A 92 -10.79 10.34 -4.24
C TYR A 92 -10.27 11.51 -3.41
N THR A 93 -10.50 12.73 -3.88
CA THR A 93 -10.10 13.95 -3.19
C THR A 93 -11.35 14.64 -2.64
N MET A 94 -11.39 14.81 -1.32
CA MET A 94 -12.42 15.60 -0.64
C MET A 94 -11.90 17.03 -0.43
N GLN A 95 -12.70 18.02 -0.78
CA GLN A 95 -12.36 19.44 -0.62
C GLN A 95 -13.45 20.13 0.20
N GLU A 96 -13.02 20.95 1.15
CA GLU A 96 -13.88 21.78 1.99
C GLU A 96 -13.04 23.00 2.43
N LEU A 97 -13.69 24.15 2.64
CA LEU A 97 -13.04 25.38 3.07
C LEU A 97 -12.77 25.41 4.58
N ASP A 98 -13.62 24.73 5.36
CA ASP A 98 -13.48 24.59 6.79
C ASP A 98 -12.75 23.28 7.16
N GLN A 99 -11.60 23.42 7.82
CA GLN A 99 -10.75 22.30 8.22
C GLN A 99 -11.43 21.38 9.25
N ASP A 100 -12.18 21.93 10.21
CA ASP A 100 -12.84 21.14 11.25
C ASP A 100 -13.97 20.30 10.64
N VAL A 101 -14.69 20.89 9.67
CA VAL A 101 -15.69 20.17 8.89
C VAL A 101 -15.03 19.05 8.08
N LEU A 102 -13.96 19.35 7.34
CA LEU A 102 -13.22 18.36 6.56
C LEU A 102 -12.75 17.18 7.42
N PHE A 103 -12.14 17.49 8.57
CA PHE A 103 -11.57 16.49 9.47
C PHE A 103 -12.65 15.66 10.18
N SER A 104 -13.85 16.22 10.37
CA SER A 104 -14.99 15.48 10.92
C SER A 104 -15.65 14.53 9.90
N PHE A 105 -15.61 14.85 8.60
CA PHE A 105 -16.29 14.08 7.55
C PHE A 105 -15.39 13.06 6.84
N ALA A 106 -14.10 13.36 6.66
CA ALA A 106 -13.18 12.45 5.97
C ALA A 106 -13.11 11.05 6.64
N PRO A 107 -13.02 10.91 7.98
CA PRO A 107 -13.05 9.59 8.63
C PRO A 107 -14.38 8.86 8.41
N LYS A 108 -15.51 9.58 8.45
CA LYS A 108 -16.85 9.00 8.26
C LYS A 108 -17.03 8.43 6.85
N LEU A 109 -16.53 9.12 5.82
CA LEU A 109 -16.57 8.63 4.44
C LEU A 109 -15.71 7.37 4.30
N LYS A 110 -14.47 7.41 4.79
CA LYS A 110 -13.54 6.28 4.75
C LYS A 110 -14.15 5.04 5.42
N ASP A 111 -14.75 5.20 6.61
CA ASP A 111 -15.37 4.11 7.35
C ASP A 111 -16.61 3.54 6.66
N LYS A 112 -17.41 4.38 6.00
CA LYS A 112 -18.54 3.91 5.18
C LYS A 112 -18.08 3.14 3.96
N LEU A 113 -17.11 3.66 3.21
CA LEU A 113 -16.55 2.98 2.04
C LEU A 113 -15.93 1.63 2.42
N ALA A 114 -15.24 1.55 3.55
CA ALA A 114 -14.66 0.31 4.05
C ALA A 114 -15.70 -0.79 4.38
N ARG A 115 -16.97 -0.43 4.57
CA ARG A 115 -18.07 -1.38 4.85
C ARG A 115 -18.85 -1.80 3.61
N LEU A 116 -18.65 -1.13 2.47
CA LEU A 116 -19.38 -1.46 1.24
C LEU A 116 -18.74 -2.65 0.52
N PRO A 117 -19.55 -3.60 0.01
CA PRO A 117 -19.02 -4.70 -0.77
C PRO A 117 -18.35 -4.18 -2.04
N GLY A 118 -17.18 -4.74 -2.39
CA GLY A 118 -16.39 -4.37 -3.57
C GLY A 118 -15.25 -3.38 -3.30
N PHE A 119 -15.25 -2.68 -2.16
CA PHE A 119 -14.13 -1.84 -1.75
C PHE A 119 -13.14 -2.64 -0.89
N ILE A 120 -11.88 -2.69 -1.32
CA ILE A 120 -10.80 -3.37 -0.59
C ILE A 120 -9.69 -2.37 -0.27
N ASN A 121 -9.08 -2.50 0.91
CA ASN A 121 -7.95 -1.67 1.36
C ASN A 121 -8.21 -0.15 1.34
N VAL A 122 -9.41 0.29 1.72
CA VAL A 122 -9.75 1.72 1.83
C VAL A 122 -8.83 2.39 2.85
N THR A 123 -8.06 3.38 2.39
CA THR A 123 -7.11 4.15 3.20
C THR A 123 -7.34 5.65 3.01
N SER A 124 -6.83 6.43 3.97
CA SER A 124 -6.76 7.89 3.86
C SER A 124 -5.30 8.32 4.07
N ASP A 125 -4.89 9.34 3.33
CA ASP A 125 -3.64 10.06 3.47
C ASP A 125 -3.71 11.20 4.52
N LEU A 126 -4.91 11.45 5.06
CA LEU A 126 -5.15 12.46 6.08
C LEU A 126 -4.35 12.14 7.37
N GLN A 127 -3.43 13.04 7.73
CA GLN A 127 -2.66 12.97 8.97
C GLN A 127 -3.29 13.89 10.03
N ILE A 128 -4.21 13.34 10.84
CA ILE A 128 -4.93 14.11 11.88
C ILE A 128 -4.08 14.30 13.16
N ALA A 129 -3.09 13.46 13.40
CA ALA A 129 -2.22 13.58 14.58
C ALA A 129 -0.81 13.08 14.29
N GLN A 130 0.16 13.99 14.36
CA GLN A 130 1.53 13.67 14.79
C GLN A 130 1.66 14.24 16.21
N PRO A 131 2.17 13.49 17.21
CA PRO A 131 2.67 14.11 18.43
C PRO A 131 3.86 15.04 18.14
#